data_AF-A0A7W8ZBG5-F1
#
_entry.id   AF-A0A7W8ZBG5-F1
#
_cell.length_a   1.000
_cell.length_b   1.000
_cell.length_c   1.000
_cell.angle_alpha   90.00
_cell.angle_beta   90.00
_cell.angle_gamma   90.00
#
_symmetry.space_group_name_H-M   'P 1'
#
loop_
_entity.id
_entity.type
_entity.pdbx_description
1 polymer ?
#
loop_
_entity_poly.entity_id
_entity_poly.type
_entity_poly.pdbx_seq_one_letter_code
_entity_poly.pdbx_strand_id
1 'polypeptide(L)'
;MDADSMICLSDLVPVLRWSRPQQVADVLADPRLPGGWWASVALSRALGTTGVEWLCDRLSRLAVSRWDHLALTELLPALQVHKVDPALPGWPEPARSAIGGVGGWQRLRRLTAADLRAPALAASPETILTAVFREVIGRVPAVSAQAPAGPPTGPVQNAAAPPVAQVPAPPPVSDNPLVRLVDAVFREWTPLERAVAIERLFAEEPVSLRTLAHDLHVDRDVLSQAQRAAEERVLHWLRSPEGTPVTGHLFRLTEWLGNAATEEQLIGADPAHPIEVPSLGTPLWRVLVALMPDRRLQDGWLVVGDLTRLRERTAQMLGDKTSGEDAVELLAQVGIRAHSAQAWIEALPKVAVRPPDPTTTGGFAPLPRRTPGANGHQMRGGVPVPSVAGNLPDAQTAQNALAALTALSGPPRPHLVPEPRAATHAPPLPGPASDPRRWQRIDVTSEHLRGEPVPVPEGYATQLGMRPGTLLSVTGPGDNAVVLVWRDRQPVFDSLQPVLMRLNARPGDSVYVTVDGYRLDAQLTS
;
A
#
# COMPACT_ATOMS: atom_id res chain seq x y z
N MET A 1 -31.29 13.12 -12.02
CA MET A 1 -30.80 14.48 -11.75
C MET A 1 -29.30 14.36 -11.65
N ASP A 2 -28.60 15.03 -12.55
CA ASP A 2 -27.37 14.56 -13.20
C ASP A 2 -26.25 14.14 -12.24
N ALA A 3 -25.79 12.89 -12.39
CA ALA A 3 -24.56 12.42 -11.78
C ALA A 3 -23.41 13.13 -12.49
N ASP A 4 -22.95 14.24 -11.92
CA ASP A 4 -21.75 14.93 -12.37
C ASP A 4 -20.56 13.97 -12.26
N SER A 5 -20.21 13.33 -13.37
CA SER A 5 -18.98 12.58 -13.53
C SER A 5 -17.81 13.48 -13.13
N MET A 6 -17.19 13.23 -11.98
CA MET A 6 -16.09 14.03 -11.44
C MET A 6 -14.77 13.77 -12.19
N ILE A 7 -14.76 13.98 -13.51
CA ILE A 7 -13.54 13.96 -14.32
C ILE A 7 -12.66 15.12 -13.84
N CYS A 8 -11.47 14.83 -13.33
CA CYS A 8 -10.47 15.82 -12.96
C CYS A 8 -9.50 16.07 -14.14
N LEU A 9 -8.70 17.14 -14.08
CA LEU A 9 -7.77 17.46 -15.15
C LEU A 9 -6.72 16.35 -15.37
N SER A 10 -6.28 15.71 -14.30
CA SER A 10 -5.36 14.57 -14.31
C SER A 10 -5.92 13.29 -14.96
N ASP A 11 -7.22 13.26 -15.25
CA ASP A 11 -7.86 12.13 -15.94
C ASP A 11 -7.76 12.32 -17.46
N LEU A 12 -7.79 13.57 -17.92
CA LEU A 12 -7.57 13.93 -19.32
C LEU A 12 -6.09 14.02 -19.67
N VAL A 13 -5.26 14.50 -18.73
CA VAL A 13 -3.81 14.67 -18.89
C VAL A 13 -3.10 13.85 -17.80
N PRO A 14 -2.92 12.52 -17.99
CA PRO A 14 -2.40 11.62 -16.94
C PRO A 14 -0.99 11.97 -16.47
N VAL A 15 -0.20 12.64 -17.32
CA VAL A 15 1.17 13.07 -17.01
C VAL A 15 1.20 13.97 -15.76
N LEU A 16 0.11 14.68 -15.45
CA LEU A 16 -0.02 15.46 -14.21
C LEU A 16 0.10 14.60 -12.95
N ARG A 17 -0.24 13.31 -13.01
CA ARG A 17 -0.17 12.37 -11.87
C ARG A 17 1.26 11.95 -11.52
N TRP A 18 2.15 11.97 -12.51
CA TRP A 18 3.55 11.57 -12.37
C TRP A 18 4.51 12.76 -12.42
N SER A 19 3.97 13.97 -12.54
CA SER A 19 4.74 15.22 -12.49
C SER A 19 4.90 15.70 -11.04
N ARG A 20 6.05 16.32 -10.74
CA ARG A 20 6.31 16.86 -9.40
C ARG A 20 5.28 17.95 -9.06
N PRO A 21 4.53 17.85 -7.94
CA PRO A 21 3.44 18.77 -7.64
C PRO A 21 3.85 20.25 -7.59
N GLN A 22 5.07 20.55 -7.12
CA GLN A 22 5.59 21.93 -7.06
C GLN A 22 5.73 22.53 -8.47
N GLN A 23 6.25 21.76 -9.43
CA GLN A 23 6.46 22.22 -10.81
C GLN A 23 5.15 22.41 -11.57
N VAL A 24 4.13 21.63 -11.21
CA VAL A 24 2.77 21.80 -11.73
C VAL A 24 2.11 23.03 -11.11
N ALA A 25 2.27 23.22 -9.80
CA ALA A 25 1.76 24.38 -9.07
C ALA A 25 2.33 25.70 -9.63
N ASP A 26 3.61 25.75 -9.98
CA ASP A 26 4.25 26.95 -10.56
C ASP A 26 3.53 27.50 -11.80
N VAL A 27 2.82 26.63 -12.54
CA VAL A 27 2.14 26.99 -13.79
C VAL A 27 0.62 26.97 -13.65
N LEU A 28 0.06 26.04 -12.86
CA LEU A 28 -1.38 25.81 -12.74
C LEU A 28 -2.01 26.30 -11.43
N ALA A 29 -1.25 26.85 -10.48
CA ALA A 29 -1.85 27.42 -9.27
C ALA A 29 -2.78 28.60 -9.61
N ASP A 30 -4.01 28.56 -9.09
CA ASP A 30 -4.97 29.65 -9.12
C ASP A 30 -5.45 29.88 -7.69
N PRO A 31 -5.40 31.12 -7.15
CA PRO A 31 -5.79 31.40 -5.76
C PRO A 31 -7.27 31.11 -5.45
N ARG A 32 -8.11 30.94 -6.47
CA ARG A 32 -9.53 30.61 -6.32
C ARG A 32 -9.78 29.10 -6.25
N LEU A 33 -8.74 28.29 -6.51
CA LEU A 33 -8.81 26.84 -6.46
C LEU A 33 -7.87 26.29 -5.38
N PRO A 34 -8.19 25.15 -4.76
CA PRO A 34 -7.33 24.54 -3.75
C PRO A 34 -5.98 24.09 -4.35
N GLY A 35 -4.98 23.92 -3.49
CA GLY A 35 -3.70 23.34 -3.89
C GLY A 35 -3.89 21.94 -4.49
N GLY A 36 -3.26 21.67 -5.64
CA GLY A 36 -3.41 20.37 -6.31
C GLY A 36 -4.79 20.14 -6.94
N TRP A 37 -5.54 21.22 -7.24
CA TRP A 37 -6.90 21.12 -7.81
C TRP A 37 -6.96 20.27 -9.08
N TRP A 38 -5.89 20.20 -9.87
CA TRP A 38 -5.84 19.40 -11.11
C TRP A 38 -6.05 17.89 -10.88
N ALA A 39 -5.90 17.41 -9.63
CA ALA A 39 -6.13 16.02 -9.24
C ALA A 39 -7.34 15.81 -8.31
N SER A 40 -8.02 16.89 -7.92
CA SER A 40 -9.02 16.87 -6.83
C SER A 40 -10.29 17.68 -7.10
N VAL A 41 -10.27 18.58 -8.08
CA VAL A 41 -11.42 19.42 -8.45
C VAL A 41 -11.98 18.95 -9.79
N ALA A 42 -13.31 18.75 -9.82
CA ALA A 42 -14.03 18.43 -11.05
C ALA A 42 -13.71 19.45 -12.15
N LEU A 43 -13.39 18.96 -13.34
CA LEU A 43 -12.94 19.74 -14.48
C LEU A 43 -13.99 20.81 -14.86
N SER A 44 -15.28 20.50 -14.78
CA SER A 44 -16.37 21.46 -15.01
C SER A 44 -16.27 22.68 -14.07
N ARG A 45 -16.04 22.44 -12.78
CA ARG A 45 -15.85 23.49 -11.77
C ARG A 45 -14.56 24.28 -11.97
N ALA A 46 -13.46 23.59 -12.30
CA ALA A 46 -12.20 24.23 -12.61
C ALA A 46 -12.33 25.14 -13.84
N LEU A 47 -12.95 24.63 -14.92
CA LEU A 47 -13.22 25.39 -16.14
C LEU A 47 -14.16 26.59 -15.91
N GLY A 48 -15.18 26.43 -15.06
CA GLY A 48 -16.06 27.54 -14.67
C GLY A 48 -15.34 28.64 -13.88
N THR A 49 -14.22 28.30 -13.23
CA THR A 49 -13.41 29.24 -12.44
C THR A 49 -12.30 29.88 -13.29
N THR A 50 -11.48 29.08 -13.97
CA THR A 50 -10.29 29.54 -14.69
C THR A 50 -10.56 29.91 -16.15
N GLY A 51 -11.57 29.30 -16.77
CA GLY A 51 -11.82 29.34 -18.21
C GLY A 51 -11.00 28.32 -19.00
N VAL A 52 -11.55 27.87 -20.14
CA VAL A 52 -10.92 26.88 -21.04
C VAL A 52 -9.65 27.42 -21.68
N GLU A 53 -9.65 28.67 -22.17
CA GLU A 53 -8.50 29.27 -22.86
C GLU A 53 -7.29 29.41 -21.93
N TRP A 54 -7.51 29.86 -20.69
CA TRP A 54 -6.46 29.97 -19.68
C TRP A 54 -5.83 28.60 -19.41
N LEU A 55 -6.65 27.57 -19.25
CA LEU A 55 -6.18 26.23 -18.96
C LEU A 55 -5.36 25.65 -20.13
N CYS A 56 -5.82 25.83 -21.36
CA CYS A 56 -5.14 25.33 -22.54
C CYS A 56 -3.78 26.02 -22.76
N ASP A 57 -3.68 27.33 -22.53
CA ASP A 57 -2.40 28.07 -22.58
C ASP A 57 -1.41 27.59 -21.50
N ARG A 58 -1.87 27.38 -20.27
CA ARG A 58 -1.00 26.89 -19.20
C ARG A 58 -0.52 25.47 -19.44
N LEU A 59 -1.40 24.59 -19.93
CA LEU A 59 -1.04 23.22 -20.27
C LEU A 59 -0.05 23.14 -21.44
N SER A 60 -0.21 23.99 -22.47
CA SER A 60 0.73 24.00 -23.59
C SER A 60 2.13 24.47 -23.17
N ARG A 61 2.23 25.50 -22.32
CA ARG A 61 3.50 25.92 -21.71
C ARG A 61 4.15 24.82 -20.87
N LEU A 62 3.34 24.12 -20.07
CA LEU A 62 3.82 23.04 -19.22
C LEU A 62 4.31 21.86 -20.07
N ALA A 63 3.57 21.50 -21.12
CA ALA A 63 3.96 20.47 -22.07
C ALA A 63 5.29 20.79 -22.77
N VAL A 64 5.47 22.02 -23.24
CA VAL A 64 6.70 22.46 -23.92
C VAL A 64 7.90 22.57 -22.97
N SER A 65 7.67 22.92 -21.70
CA SER A 65 8.76 23.15 -20.74
C SER A 65 9.18 21.91 -19.95
N ARG A 66 8.26 20.96 -19.71
CA ARG A 66 8.48 19.82 -18.81
C ARG A 66 8.21 18.45 -19.43
N TRP A 67 7.43 18.38 -20.50
CA TRP A 67 6.98 17.13 -21.12
C TRP A 67 7.35 17.06 -22.60
N ASP A 68 8.46 17.70 -22.97
CA ASP A 68 8.88 17.84 -24.37
C ASP A 68 9.28 16.53 -25.04
N HIS A 69 9.55 15.49 -24.26
CA HIS A 69 9.87 14.12 -24.68
C HIS A 69 8.66 13.21 -24.84
N LEU A 70 7.45 13.64 -24.42
CA LEU A 70 6.25 12.80 -24.49
C LEU A 70 5.49 13.02 -25.79
N ALA A 71 5.04 11.92 -26.39
CA ALA A 71 4.19 12.00 -27.58
C ALA A 71 2.81 12.57 -27.23
N LEU A 72 2.17 13.27 -28.18
CA LEU A 72 0.84 13.86 -27.95
C LEU A 72 -0.20 12.83 -27.49
N THR A 73 -0.16 11.59 -27.97
CA THR A 73 -1.07 10.52 -27.54
C THR A 73 -0.82 9.96 -26.15
N GLU A 74 0.36 10.19 -25.57
CA GLU A 74 0.67 9.84 -24.18
C GLU A 74 0.28 10.98 -23.24
N LEU A 75 0.46 12.22 -23.71
CA LEU A 75 0.07 13.42 -23.01
C LEU A 75 -1.47 13.61 -22.95
N LEU A 76 -2.17 13.25 -24.04
CA LEU A 76 -3.63 13.22 -24.13
C LEU A 76 -4.10 11.89 -24.75
N PRO A 77 -4.31 10.83 -23.95
CA PRO A 77 -4.78 9.54 -24.45
C PRO A 77 -6.13 9.61 -25.18
N ALA A 78 -6.94 10.61 -24.86
CA ALA A 78 -8.22 10.88 -25.53
C ALA A 78 -8.06 11.02 -27.06
N LEU A 79 -6.91 11.52 -27.54
CA LEU A 79 -6.62 11.62 -28.98
C LEU A 79 -6.55 10.27 -29.69
N GLN A 80 -6.41 9.16 -28.94
CA GLN A 80 -6.40 7.81 -29.52
C GLN A 80 -7.76 7.37 -30.02
N VAL A 81 -8.81 7.75 -29.28
CA VAL A 81 -10.20 7.34 -29.53
C VAL A 81 -10.96 8.42 -30.31
N HIS A 82 -10.61 9.69 -30.12
CA HIS A 82 -11.31 10.79 -30.78
C HIS A 82 -10.83 11.05 -32.22
N LYS A 83 -11.79 11.11 -33.14
CA LYS A 83 -11.58 11.70 -34.46
C LYS A 83 -11.59 13.22 -34.32
N VAL A 84 -10.41 13.81 -34.42
CA VAL A 84 -10.23 15.25 -34.56
C VAL A 84 -10.13 15.55 -36.03
N ASP A 85 -10.94 16.49 -36.51
CA ASP A 85 -10.87 17.02 -37.87
C ASP A 85 -10.26 18.42 -37.83
N PRO A 86 -8.98 18.58 -38.23
CA PRO A 86 -8.32 19.88 -38.26
C PRO A 86 -8.95 20.87 -39.24
N ALA A 87 -9.89 20.47 -40.11
CA ALA A 87 -10.60 21.37 -41.01
C ALA A 87 -11.77 22.12 -40.35
N LEU A 88 -12.10 21.82 -39.08
CA LEU A 88 -13.18 22.48 -38.35
C LEU A 88 -12.88 23.98 -38.07
N PRO A 89 -13.90 24.85 -38.05
CA PRO A 89 -13.73 26.30 -37.92
C PRO A 89 -13.14 26.78 -36.57
N GLY A 90 -13.02 25.88 -35.58
CA GLY A 90 -12.39 26.16 -34.28
C GLY A 90 -10.85 26.12 -34.29
N TRP A 91 -10.22 25.67 -35.38
CA TRP A 91 -8.76 25.51 -35.46
C TRP A 91 -8.07 26.77 -36.02
N PRO A 92 -7.07 27.34 -35.30
CA PRO A 92 -6.34 28.51 -35.78
C PRO A 92 -5.54 28.17 -37.05
N GLU A 93 -5.57 29.06 -38.04
CA GLU A 93 -4.84 28.95 -39.32
C GLU A 93 -3.35 28.53 -39.17
N PRO A 94 -2.57 29.09 -38.22
CA PRO A 94 -1.20 28.64 -37.99
C PRO A 94 -1.12 27.16 -37.57
N ALA A 95 -2.04 26.66 -36.74
CA ALA A 95 -2.07 25.25 -36.37
C ALA A 95 -2.47 24.36 -37.55
N ARG A 96 -3.42 24.78 -38.38
CA ARG A 96 -3.81 24.04 -39.61
C ARG A 96 -2.66 23.94 -40.60
N SER A 97 -1.96 25.05 -40.83
CA SER A 97 -0.77 25.10 -41.68
C SER A 97 0.36 24.20 -41.15
N ALA A 98 0.59 24.21 -39.83
CA ALA A 98 1.54 23.34 -39.16
C ALA A 98 1.20 21.84 -39.32
N ILE A 99 -0.08 21.47 -39.17
CA ILE A 99 -0.55 20.10 -39.36
C ILE A 99 -0.33 19.63 -40.80
N GLY A 100 -0.58 20.49 -41.79
CA GLY A 100 -0.24 20.22 -43.18
C GLY A 100 1.27 19.99 -43.38
N GLY A 101 2.10 20.84 -42.77
CA GLY A 101 3.56 20.76 -42.85
C GLY A 101 4.18 19.49 -42.25
N VAL A 102 3.57 18.93 -41.20
CA VAL A 102 4.06 17.67 -40.57
C VAL A 102 3.54 16.41 -41.26
N GLY A 103 2.73 16.52 -42.32
CA GLY A 103 2.15 15.37 -43.03
C GLY A 103 0.82 14.88 -42.45
N GLY A 104 0.06 15.77 -41.81
CA GLY A 104 -1.31 15.52 -41.38
C GLY A 104 -1.48 15.07 -39.93
N TRP A 105 -2.74 14.98 -39.50
CA TRP A 105 -3.14 14.70 -38.12
C TRP A 105 -2.58 13.38 -37.54
N GLN A 106 -2.55 12.32 -38.35
CA GLN A 106 -2.06 11.01 -37.93
C GLN A 106 -0.58 11.04 -37.56
N ARG A 107 0.21 11.88 -38.26
CA ARG A 107 1.62 12.06 -37.98
C ARG A 107 1.82 12.97 -36.77
N LEU A 108 1.07 14.08 -36.68
CA LEU A 108 1.09 14.98 -35.53
C LEU A 108 0.91 14.26 -34.19
N ARG A 109 -0.05 13.33 -34.10
CA ARG A 109 -0.36 12.55 -32.89
C ARG A 109 0.84 11.79 -32.30
N ARG A 110 1.81 11.42 -33.12
CA ARG A 110 2.99 10.65 -32.72
C ARG A 110 4.20 11.54 -32.40
N LEU A 111 4.11 12.84 -32.65
CA LEU A 111 5.17 13.79 -32.39
C LEU A 111 5.16 14.21 -30.92
N THR A 112 6.33 14.60 -30.45
CA THR A 112 6.56 15.19 -29.13
C THR A 112 6.56 16.72 -29.21
N ALA A 113 6.48 17.43 -28.08
CA ALA A 113 6.57 18.89 -28.10
C ALA A 113 7.96 19.38 -28.54
N ALA A 114 9.02 18.57 -28.37
CA ALA A 114 10.34 18.82 -28.91
C ALA A 114 10.36 18.75 -30.45
N ASP A 115 9.69 17.76 -31.05
CA ASP A 115 9.61 17.62 -32.52
C ASP A 115 8.88 18.82 -33.17
N LEU A 116 7.93 19.41 -32.45
CA LEU A 116 7.17 20.59 -32.88
C LEU A 116 7.98 21.90 -32.83
N ARG A 117 9.21 21.89 -32.30
CA ARG A 117 10.12 23.06 -32.33
C ARG A 117 10.91 23.18 -33.64
N ALA A 118 10.72 22.25 -34.58
CA ALA A 118 11.46 22.27 -35.84
C ALA A 118 11.23 23.59 -36.61
N PRO A 119 12.28 24.26 -37.13
CA PRO A 119 12.18 25.58 -37.75
C PRO A 119 11.35 25.62 -39.05
N ALA A 120 10.96 24.46 -39.58
CA ALA A 120 10.08 24.33 -40.75
C ALA A 120 8.58 24.53 -40.43
N LEU A 121 8.20 24.63 -39.16
CA LEU A 121 6.81 24.83 -38.72
C LEU A 121 6.46 26.33 -38.68
N ALA A 122 5.37 26.71 -39.34
CA ALA A 122 4.88 28.10 -39.37
C ALA A 122 4.22 28.57 -38.04
N ALA A 123 4.09 27.68 -37.05
CA ALA A 123 3.44 27.95 -35.77
C ALA A 123 4.31 27.51 -34.59
N SER A 124 4.21 28.23 -33.47
CA SER A 124 4.87 27.80 -32.24
C SER A 124 4.27 26.48 -31.73
N PRO A 125 5.07 25.61 -31.07
CA PRO A 125 4.57 24.36 -30.50
C PRO A 125 3.42 24.59 -29.51
N GLU A 126 3.48 25.70 -28.78
CA GLU A 126 2.43 26.15 -27.85
C GLU A 126 1.10 26.41 -28.58
N THR A 127 1.13 27.04 -29.76
CA THR A 127 -0.08 27.32 -30.55
C THR A 127 -0.76 26.03 -30.99
N ILE A 128 0.03 25.04 -31.41
CA ILE A 128 -0.47 23.72 -31.85
C ILE A 128 -1.05 22.96 -30.65
N LEU A 129 -0.31 22.92 -29.54
CA LEU A 129 -0.74 22.24 -28.31
C LEU A 129 -1.99 22.87 -27.70
N THR A 130 -2.08 24.20 -27.64
CA THR A 130 -3.27 24.91 -27.17
C THR A 130 -4.49 24.55 -28.00
N ALA A 131 -4.37 24.46 -29.34
CA ALA A 131 -5.46 24.04 -30.22
C ALA A 131 -5.90 22.58 -29.95
N VAL A 132 -4.94 21.68 -29.75
CA VAL A 132 -5.21 20.27 -29.42
C VAL A 132 -5.89 20.13 -28.05
N PHE A 133 -5.41 20.82 -27.02
CA PHE A 133 -6.03 20.83 -25.69
C PHE A 133 -7.45 21.39 -25.74
N ARG A 134 -7.65 22.49 -26.46
CA ARG A 134 -8.97 23.12 -26.60
C ARG A 134 -9.99 22.20 -27.26
N GLU A 135 -9.59 21.46 -28.28
CA GLU A 135 -10.47 20.51 -28.96
C GLU A 135 -10.92 19.36 -28.05
N VAL A 136 -10.03 18.88 -27.16
CA VAL A 136 -10.33 17.78 -26.23
C VAL A 136 -11.13 18.29 -25.02
N ILE A 137 -10.65 19.36 -24.38
CA ILE A 137 -11.24 19.92 -23.16
C ILE A 137 -12.55 20.63 -23.46
N GLY A 138 -12.67 21.32 -24.60
CA GLY A 138 -13.87 22.01 -25.03
C GLY A 138 -15.05 21.11 -25.38
N ARG A 139 -14.85 19.79 -25.49
CA ARG A 139 -15.91 18.80 -25.68
C ARG A 139 -16.47 18.24 -24.37
N VAL A 140 -15.88 18.57 -23.23
CA VAL A 140 -16.45 18.25 -21.91
C VAL A 140 -17.61 19.20 -21.67
N PRO A 141 -18.86 18.72 -21.45
CA PRO A 141 -20.00 19.59 -21.24
C PRO A 141 -19.76 20.47 -20.01
N ALA A 142 -19.65 21.77 -20.22
CA ALA A 142 -19.60 22.74 -19.13
C ALA A 142 -20.99 22.82 -18.50
N VAL A 143 -21.15 22.31 -17.28
CA VAL A 143 -22.28 22.71 -16.43
C VAL A 143 -22.06 24.20 -16.13
N SER A 144 -22.85 25.05 -16.79
CA SER A 144 -22.83 26.49 -16.49
C SER A 144 -23.26 26.68 -15.05
N ALA A 145 -22.33 27.16 -14.21
CA ALA A 145 -22.66 27.66 -12.89
C ALA A 145 -23.61 28.86 -13.06
N GLN A 146 -24.90 28.66 -12.80
CA GLN A 146 -25.84 29.76 -12.67
C GLN A 146 -25.36 30.66 -11.54
N ALA A 147 -25.09 31.92 -11.86
CA ALA A 147 -24.85 32.97 -10.88
C ALA A 147 -26.10 33.10 -9.97
N PRO A 148 -25.94 33.33 -8.66
CA PRO A 148 -27.07 33.55 -7.77
C PRO A 148 -27.72 34.89 -8.11
N ALA A 149 -28.87 34.85 -8.80
CA ALA A 149 -29.76 36.00 -8.89
C ALA A 149 -30.44 36.20 -7.52
N GLY A 150 -30.41 37.44 -7.04
CA GLY A 150 -30.78 37.84 -5.67
C GLY A 150 -32.21 37.56 -5.24
N PRO A 151 -32.53 37.87 -3.97
CA PRO A 151 -33.75 37.42 -3.31
C PRO A 151 -34.99 38.17 -3.82
N PRO A 152 -36.15 37.51 -4.01
CA PRO A 152 -37.41 38.21 -4.11
C PRO A 152 -37.98 38.43 -2.70
N THR A 153 -38.05 39.69 -2.30
CA THR A 153 -38.96 40.18 -1.26
C THR A 153 -40.41 40.04 -1.72
N GLY A 154 -41.24 39.37 -0.93
CA GLY A 154 -42.71 39.39 -1.04
C GLY A 154 -43.37 38.43 -0.02
N PRO A 155 -44.28 38.91 0.85
CA PRO A 155 -44.95 38.11 1.89
C PRO A 155 -46.03 37.22 1.23
N VAL A 156 -46.59 36.16 1.83
CA VAL A 156 -47.52 36.19 2.97
C VAL A 156 -47.85 34.76 3.48
N GLN A 157 -48.12 34.71 4.79
CA GLN A 157 -49.16 33.94 5.50
C GLN A 157 -48.96 32.46 5.90
N ASN A 158 -48.76 32.33 7.22
CA ASN A 158 -49.03 31.19 8.07
C ASN A 158 -50.40 30.54 7.82
N ALA A 159 -50.43 29.21 7.80
CA ALA A 159 -51.52 28.43 8.36
C ALA A 159 -50.92 27.29 9.20
N ALA A 160 -51.16 27.36 10.51
CA ALA A 160 -50.69 26.43 11.50
C ALA A 160 -51.43 25.07 11.39
N ALA A 161 -50.67 23.98 11.50
CA ALA A 161 -51.19 22.66 11.83
C ALA A 161 -50.54 22.21 13.15
N PRO A 162 -51.26 21.50 14.05
CA PRO A 162 -50.79 21.16 15.38
C PRO A 162 -49.65 20.12 15.35
N PRO A 163 -48.73 20.12 16.34
CA PRO A 163 -47.55 19.28 16.29
C PRO A 163 -47.92 17.84 16.64
N VAL A 164 -47.78 16.94 15.66
CA VAL A 164 -47.60 15.51 15.95
C VAL A 164 -46.18 15.38 16.49
N ALA A 165 -46.02 14.78 17.66
CA ALA A 165 -44.73 14.54 18.29
C ALA A 165 -43.79 13.84 17.30
N GLN A 166 -42.84 14.59 16.76
CA GLN A 166 -41.77 14.03 15.94
C GLN A 166 -40.80 13.35 16.89
N VAL A 167 -40.69 12.03 16.73
CA VAL A 167 -39.53 11.27 17.16
C VAL A 167 -38.27 12.00 16.69
N PRO A 168 -37.17 12.05 17.48
CA PRO A 168 -35.97 12.73 17.02
C PRO A 168 -35.54 12.12 15.70
N ALA A 169 -35.44 12.96 14.66
CA ALA A 169 -34.82 12.57 13.42
C ALA A 169 -33.40 12.09 13.73
N PRO A 170 -32.92 10.98 13.12
CA PRO A 170 -31.52 10.60 13.24
C PRO A 170 -30.64 11.77 12.80
N PRO A 171 -29.44 11.94 13.40
CA PRO A 171 -28.56 13.07 13.09
C PRO A 171 -28.27 13.13 11.59
N PRO A 172 -27.99 14.33 11.03
CA PRO A 172 -27.69 14.48 9.61
C PRO A 172 -26.55 13.52 9.26
N VAL A 173 -26.83 12.63 8.29
CA VAL A 173 -25.85 11.74 7.68
C VAL A 173 -24.67 12.61 7.32
N SER A 174 -23.51 12.32 7.92
CA SER A 174 -22.30 13.08 7.78
C SER A 174 -22.07 13.47 6.32
N ASP A 175 -21.97 14.76 6.02
CA ASP A 175 -21.80 15.27 4.64
C ASP A 175 -20.48 14.83 3.98
N ASN A 176 -19.65 14.06 4.70
CA ASN A 176 -18.39 13.56 4.19
C ASN A 176 -18.60 12.45 3.13
N PRO A 177 -18.02 12.60 1.93
CA PRO A 177 -18.22 11.66 0.83
C PRO A 177 -17.68 10.25 1.12
N LEU A 178 -16.59 10.12 1.88
CA LEU A 178 -16.01 8.81 2.21
C LEU A 178 -16.93 8.03 3.15
N VAL A 179 -17.46 8.72 4.17
CA VAL A 179 -18.41 8.13 5.14
C VAL A 179 -19.69 7.71 4.44
N ARG A 180 -20.24 8.57 3.56
CA ARG A 180 -21.43 8.24 2.77
C ARG A 180 -21.23 7.04 1.84
N LEU A 181 -20.05 6.93 1.23
CA LEU A 181 -19.71 5.83 0.34
C LEU A 181 -19.63 4.50 1.10
N VAL A 182 -18.94 4.49 2.25
CA VAL A 182 -18.86 3.32 3.13
C VAL A 182 -20.25 2.95 3.66
N ASP A 183 -21.01 3.93 4.14
CA ASP A 183 -22.37 3.75 4.66
C ASP A 183 -23.33 3.15 3.62
N ALA A 184 -23.26 3.62 2.36
CA ALA A 184 -24.14 3.16 1.28
C ALA A 184 -24.04 1.64 1.05
N VAL A 185 -22.84 1.06 1.13
CA VAL A 185 -22.63 -0.38 0.93
C VAL A 185 -23.39 -1.20 1.96
N PHE A 186 -23.32 -0.81 3.23
CA PHE A 186 -23.94 -1.57 4.33
C PHE A 186 -25.45 -1.36 4.44
N ARG A 187 -26.00 -0.27 3.86
CA ARG A 187 -27.45 -0.03 3.83
C ARG A 187 -28.22 -1.10 3.09
N GLU A 188 -27.64 -1.65 2.03
CA GLU A 188 -28.28 -2.65 1.15
C GLU A 188 -28.16 -4.09 1.69
N TRP A 189 -27.40 -4.28 2.77
CA TRP A 189 -27.17 -5.60 3.33
C TRP A 189 -28.36 -6.13 4.12
N THR A 190 -28.49 -7.45 4.15
CA THR A 190 -29.50 -8.13 4.95
C THR A 190 -29.29 -7.85 6.46
N PRO A 191 -30.34 -7.94 7.29
CA PRO A 191 -30.20 -7.73 8.74
C PRO A 191 -29.13 -8.62 9.38
N LEU A 192 -29.01 -9.87 8.92
CA LEU A 192 -28.06 -10.84 9.45
C LEU A 192 -26.60 -10.48 9.07
N GLU A 193 -26.37 -10.11 7.81
CA GLU A 193 -25.03 -9.67 7.35
C GLU A 193 -24.61 -8.37 8.03
N ARG A 194 -25.55 -7.45 8.25
CA ARG A 194 -25.31 -6.20 8.97
C ARG A 194 -24.99 -6.44 10.43
N ALA A 195 -25.70 -7.35 11.10
CA ALA A 195 -25.38 -7.75 12.47
C ALA A 195 -23.96 -8.36 12.55
N VAL A 196 -23.57 -9.19 11.58
CA VAL A 196 -22.20 -9.71 11.52
C VAL A 196 -21.17 -8.61 11.26
N ALA A 197 -21.50 -7.62 10.42
CA ALA A 197 -20.63 -6.48 10.17
C ALA A 197 -20.36 -5.68 11.46
N ILE A 198 -21.42 -5.36 12.21
CA ILE A 198 -21.38 -4.56 13.44
C ILE A 198 -20.68 -5.31 14.56
N GLU A 199 -21.13 -6.53 14.87
CA GLU A 199 -20.73 -7.28 16.08
C GLU A 199 -19.42 -8.07 15.91
N ARG A 200 -18.93 -8.21 14.67
CA ARG A 200 -17.74 -9.04 14.37
C ARG A 200 -16.74 -8.40 13.43
N LEU A 201 -17.13 -8.04 12.20
CA LEU A 201 -16.14 -7.63 11.19
C LEU A 201 -15.50 -6.28 11.52
N PHE A 202 -16.30 -5.33 12.02
CA PHE A 202 -15.86 -3.96 12.33
C PHE A 202 -15.97 -3.65 13.83
N ALA A 203 -16.22 -4.67 14.65
CA ALA A 203 -16.22 -4.54 16.10
C ALA A 203 -14.78 -4.37 16.63
N GLU A 204 -14.63 -3.55 17.67
CA GLU A 204 -13.39 -3.48 18.44
C GLU A 204 -13.10 -4.82 19.13
N GLU A 205 -14.12 -5.40 19.76
CA GLU A 205 -14.06 -6.71 20.41
C GLU A 205 -15.04 -7.67 19.72
N PRO A 206 -14.57 -8.52 18.78
CA PRO A 206 -15.46 -9.35 17.99
C PRO A 206 -16.13 -10.44 18.82
N VAL A 207 -17.47 -10.44 18.88
CA VAL A 207 -18.27 -11.42 19.62
C VAL A 207 -18.23 -12.78 18.95
N SER A 208 -17.96 -13.87 19.67
CA SER A 208 -17.84 -15.21 19.06
C SER A 208 -19.09 -15.61 18.24
N LEU A 209 -18.92 -16.34 17.12
CA LEU A 209 -20.04 -16.82 16.30
C LEU A 209 -21.08 -17.61 17.10
N ARG A 210 -20.64 -18.36 18.12
CA ARG A 210 -21.53 -19.14 18.97
C ARG A 210 -22.41 -18.24 19.84
N THR A 211 -21.82 -17.19 20.42
CA THR A 211 -22.51 -16.21 21.25
C THR A 211 -23.49 -15.42 20.40
N LEU A 212 -23.04 -14.87 19.27
CA LEU A 212 -23.89 -14.09 18.38
C LEU A 212 -25.06 -14.90 17.79
N ALA A 213 -24.85 -16.17 17.47
CA ALA A 213 -25.92 -17.07 17.02
C ALA A 213 -26.98 -17.31 18.11
N HIS A 214 -26.55 -17.42 19.37
CA HIS A 214 -27.45 -17.56 20.50
C HIS A 214 -28.30 -16.30 20.70
N ASP A 215 -27.66 -15.13 20.67
CA ASP A 215 -28.29 -13.83 20.91
C ASP A 215 -29.28 -13.46 19.80
N LEU A 216 -28.96 -13.79 18.56
CA LEU A 216 -29.84 -13.55 17.39
C LEU A 216 -30.90 -14.65 17.20
N HIS A 217 -30.84 -15.73 17.97
CA HIS A 217 -31.69 -16.92 17.82
C HIS A 217 -31.65 -17.53 16.40
N VAL A 218 -30.45 -17.61 15.81
CA VAL A 218 -30.19 -18.16 14.46
C VAL A 218 -29.21 -19.32 14.55
N ASP A 219 -29.31 -20.29 13.63
CA ASP A 219 -28.35 -21.38 13.54
C ASP A 219 -26.93 -20.88 13.24
N ARG A 220 -25.94 -21.46 13.94
CA ARG A 220 -24.52 -21.08 13.78
C ARG A 220 -24.03 -21.20 12.34
N ASP A 221 -24.49 -22.22 11.61
CA ASP A 221 -24.05 -22.46 10.24
C ASP A 221 -24.62 -21.42 9.27
N VAL A 222 -25.85 -20.93 9.52
CA VAL A 222 -26.45 -19.81 8.78
C VAL A 222 -25.68 -18.51 9.07
N LEU A 223 -25.35 -18.24 10.33
CA LEU A 223 -24.55 -17.07 10.71
C LEU A 223 -23.12 -17.14 10.13
N SER A 224 -22.52 -18.34 10.08
CA SER A 224 -21.21 -18.54 9.46
C SER A 224 -21.25 -18.30 7.94
N GLN A 225 -22.33 -18.69 7.27
CA GLN A 225 -22.51 -18.40 5.84
C GLN A 225 -22.71 -16.91 5.59
N ALA A 226 -23.51 -16.24 6.43
CA ALA A 226 -23.68 -14.79 6.38
C ALA A 226 -22.37 -14.03 6.58
N GLN A 227 -21.48 -14.50 7.48
CA GLN A 227 -20.15 -13.92 7.66
C GLN A 227 -19.30 -14.03 6.39
N ARG A 228 -19.24 -15.22 5.78
CA ARG A 228 -18.47 -15.41 4.54
C ARG A 228 -19.02 -14.54 3.42
N ALA A 229 -20.34 -14.49 3.27
CA ALA A 229 -20.99 -13.65 2.26
C ALA A 229 -20.76 -12.15 2.49
N ALA A 230 -20.68 -11.71 3.75
CA ALA A 230 -20.33 -10.33 4.10
C ALA A 230 -18.87 -10.01 3.74
N GLU A 231 -17.92 -10.87 4.10
CA GLU A 231 -16.50 -10.73 3.76
C GLU A 231 -16.28 -10.71 2.24
N GLU A 232 -16.90 -11.64 1.52
CA GLU A 232 -16.83 -11.72 0.05
C GLU A 232 -17.38 -10.45 -0.62
N ARG A 233 -18.50 -9.92 -0.12
CA ARG A 233 -19.07 -8.66 -0.65
C ARG A 233 -18.15 -7.47 -0.39
N VAL A 234 -17.54 -7.36 0.79
CA VAL A 234 -16.58 -6.28 1.07
C VAL A 234 -15.39 -6.37 0.12
N LEU A 235 -14.82 -7.57 -0.05
CA LEU A 235 -13.70 -7.78 -0.97
C LEU A 235 -14.07 -7.49 -2.43
N HIS A 236 -15.27 -7.90 -2.85
CA HIS A 236 -15.77 -7.62 -4.19
C HIS A 236 -15.97 -6.12 -4.41
N TRP A 237 -16.60 -5.43 -3.45
CA TRP A 237 -16.81 -3.99 -3.50
C TRP A 237 -15.49 -3.21 -3.53
N LEU A 238 -14.49 -3.57 -2.72
CA LEU A 238 -13.17 -2.93 -2.72
C LEU A 238 -12.44 -3.05 -4.07
N ARG A 239 -12.73 -4.11 -4.85
CA ARG A 239 -12.20 -4.33 -6.20
C ARG A 239 -13.05 -3.68 -7.29
N SER A 240 -14.24 -3.18 -6.95
CA SER A 240 -15.16 -2.54 -7.88
C SER A 240 -14.79 -1.08 -8.13
N PRO A 241 -15.29 -0.46 -9.22
CA PRO A 241 -15.13 0.96 -9.46
C PRO A 241 -15.66 1.82 -8.31
N GLU A 242 -16.75 1.41 -7.65
CA GLU A 242 -17.36 2.12 -6.53
C GLU A 242 -16.49 2.15 -5.28
N GLY A 243 -15.69 1.10 -5.04
CA GLY A 243 -14.75 1.02 -3.92
C GLY A 243 -13.44 1.80 -4.14
N THR A 244 -13.17 2.24 -5.38
CA THR A 244 -11.91 2.93 -5.75
C THR A 244 -11.55 4.10 -4.84
N PRO A 245 -12.47 5.01 -4.44
CA PRO A 245 -12.13 6.10 -3.53
C PRO A 245 -11.64 5.61 -2.17
N VAL A 246 -12.23 4.54 -1.64
CA VAL A 246 -11.84 3.93 -0.35
C VAL A 246 -10.51 3.21 -0.48
N THR A 247 -10.32 2.40 -1.51
CA THR A 247 -9.05 1.70 -1.76
C THR A 247 -7.90 2.69 -2.00
N GLY A 248 -8.15 3.77 -2.75
CA GLY A 248 -7.18 4.85 -2.94
C GLY A 248 -6.86 5.61 -1.66
N HIS A 249 -7.86 5.80 -0.79
CA HIS A 249 -7.65 6.37 0.55
C HIS A 249 -6.81 5.46 1.43
N LEU A 250 -7.15 4.16 1.52
CA LEU A 250 -6.37 3.15 2.25
C LEU A 250 -4.92 3.08 1.77
N PHE A 251 -4.67 3.17 0.46
CA PHE A 251 -3.30 3.20 -0.07
C PHE A 251 -2.52 4.43 0.41
N ARG A 252 -3.06 5.63 0.27
CA ARG A 252 -2.41 6.86 0.76
C ARG A 252 -2.21 6.84 2.27
N LEU A 253 -3.20 6.34 2.99
CA LEU A 253 -3.19 6.23 4.43
C LEU A 253 -2.10 5.26 4.90
N THR A 254 -2.01 4.06 4.31
CA THR A 254 -0.96 3.07 4.63
C THR A 254 0.44 3.57 4.29
N GLU A 255 0.60 4.28 3.17
CA GLU A 255 1.87 4.92 2.80
C GLU A 255 2.28 5.99 3.82
N TRP A 256 1.33 6.84 4.22
CA TRP A 256 1.54 7.88 5.20
C TRP A 256 1.84 7.30 6.58
N LEU A 257 1.07 6.34 7.09
CA LEU A 257 1.28 5.73 8.41
C LEU A 257 2.63 5.00 8.52
N GLY A 258 3.15 4.44 7.43
CA GLY A 258 4.37 3.63 7.46
C GLY A 258 4.19 2.36 8.28
N ASN A 259 5.24 1.85 8.93
CA ASN A 259 5.19 0.57 9.66
C ASN A 259 4.68 0.69 11.09
N ALA A 260 4.71 1.90 11.67
CA ALA A 260 4.14 2.19 12.99
C ALA A 260 3.65 3.64 13.06
N ALA A 261 2.43 3.82 13.51
CA ALA A 261 1.80 5.12 13.76
C ALA A 261 0.87 5.03 14.97
N THR A 262 0.59 6.15 15.63
CA THR A 262 -0.34 6.17 16.76
C THR A 262 -1.80 6.21 16.27
N GLU A 263 -2.72 5.79 17.14
CA GLU A 263 -4.15 5.93 16.90
C GLU A 263 -4.55 7.40 16.64
N GLU A 264 -3.98 8.34 17.41
CA GLU A 264 -4.23 9.77 17.23
C GLU A 264 -3.77 10.27 15.85
N GLN A 265 -2.65 9.76 15.35
CA GLN A 265 -2.16 10.08 14.00
C GLN A 265 -3.07 9.51 12.94
N LEU A 266 -3.56 8.28 13.11
CA LEU A 266 -4.59 7.71 12.26
C LEU A 266 -5.84 8.59 12.25
N ILE A 267 -6.41 8.91 13.42
CA ILE A 267 -7.63 9.73 13.54
C ILE A 267 -7.42 11.13 12.94
N GLY A 268 -6.26 11.73 13.15
CA GLY A 268 -5.91 13.06 12.65
C GLY A 268 -5.53 13.13 11.17
N ALA A 269 -5.33 11.99 10.49
CA ALA A 269 -4.91 11.96 9.09
C ALA A 269 -5.98 12.46 8.10
N ASP A 270 -7.26 12.35 8.46
CA ASP A 270 -8.38 12.82 7.64
C ASP A 270 -9.57 13.26 8.53
N PRO A 271 -10.21 14.41 8.28
CA PRO A 271 -11.38 14.85 9.07
C PRO A 271 -12.57 13.88 8.99
N ALA A 272 -12.62 12.97 8.03
CA ALA A 272 -13.62 11.92 7.92
C ALA A 272 -13.46 10.83 8.98
N HIS A 273 -12.24 10.58 9.44
CA HIS A 273 -11.90 9.46 10.32
C HIS A 273 -12.72 9.38 11.63
N PRO A 274 -12.90 10.47 12.41
CA PRO A 274 -13.67 10.42 13.65
C PRO A 274 -15.18 10.32 13.43
N ILE A 275 -15.66 10.45 12.19
CA ILE A 275 -17.09 10.46 11.89
C ILE A 275 -17.64 9.03 11.91
N GLU A 276 -18.76 8.83 12.58
CA GLU A 276 -19.48 7.55 12.60
C GLU A 276 -20.12 7.21 11.26
N VAL A 277 -20.02 5.93 10.87
CA VAL A 277 -20.74 5.35 9.74
C VAL A 277 -22.13 4.91 10.24
N PRO A 278 -23.24 5.56 9.84
CA PRO A 278 -24.56 5.33 10.43
C PRO A 278 -25.04 3.88 10.40
N SER A 279 -24.77 3.15 9.32
CA SER A 279 -25.20 1.74 9.18
C SER A 279 -24.42 0.76 10.06
N LEU A 280 -23.27 1.19 10.60
CA LEU A 280 -22.42 0.36 11.45
C LEU A 280 -22.37 0.84 12.90
N GLY A 281 -22.62 2.13 13.16
CA GLY A 281 -22.40 2.74 14.48
C GLY A 281 -20.93 2.80 14.88
N THR A 282 -20.02 2.62 13.91
CA THR A 282 -18.57 2.56 14.12
C THR A 282 -17.91 3.76 13.45
N PRO A 283 -16.93 4.43 14.09
CA PRO A 283 -16.18 5.50 13.45
C PRO A 283 -15.40 4.98 12.23
N LEU A 284 -15.34 5.80 11.19
CA LEU A 284 -14.74 5.42 9.91
C LEU A 284 -13.30 4.91 10.06
N TRP A 285 -12.49 5.49 10.95
CA TRP A 285 -11.12 5.04 11.16
C TRP A 285 -11.03 3.58 11.62
N ARG A 286 -11.97 3.09 12.43
CA ARG A 286 -12.02 1.68 12.86
C ARG A 286 -12.41 0.76 11.72
N VAL A 287 -13.37 1.20 10.91
CA VAL A 287 -13.74 0.50 9.68
C VAL A 287 -12.50 0.34 8.79
N LEU A 288 -11.73 1.42 8.59
CA LEU A 288 -10.51 1.38 7.78
C LEU A 288 -9.43 0.46 8.37
N VAL A 289 -9.26 0.44 9.70
CA VAL A 289 -8.32 -0.49 10.37
C VAL A 289 -8.68 -1.95 10.11
N ALA A 290 -9.97 -2.31 10.18
CA ALA A 290 -10.42 -3.67 9.87
C ALA A 290 -10.17 -4.07 8.40
N LEU A 291 -10.11 -3.09 7.48
CA LEU A 291 -9.77 -3.32 6.07
C LEU A 291 -8.26 -3.42 5.82
N MET A 292 -7.42 -3.22 6.84
CA MET A 292 -5.95 -3.32 6.77
C MET A 292 -5.45 -4.54 7.58
N PRO A 293 -5.58 -5.77 7.06
CA PRO A 293 -5.28 -6.99 7.82
C PRO A 293 -3.80 -7.18 8.17
N ASP A 294 -2.90 -6.45 7.50
CA ASP A 294 -1.46 -6.43 7.77
C ASP A 294 -1.12 -5.65 9.05
N ARG A 295 -2.07 -4.87 9.57
CA ARG A 295 -1.88 -3.96 10.69
C ARG A 295 -2.70 -4.36 11.90
N ARG A 296 -2.12 -4.11 13.07
CA ARG A 296 -2.76 -4.39 14.36
C ARG A 296 -2.72 -3.14 15.20
N LEU A 297 -3.85 -2.79 15.78
CA LEU A 297 -3.94 -1.77 16.81
C LEU A 297 -3.64 -2.43 18.16
N GLN A 298 -2.53 -2.06 18.80
CA GLN A 298 -2.12 -2.59 20.10
C GLN A 298 -1.47 -1.46 20.90
N ASP A 299 -1.91 -1.27 22.16
CA ASP A 299 -1.40 -0.22 23.06
C ASP A 299 -1.41 1.19 22.44
N GLY A 300 -2.45 1.53 21.65
CA GLY A 300 -2.56 2.81 20.94
C GLY A 300 -1.66 2.95 19.71
N TRP A 301 -0.97 1.88 19.31
CA TRP A 301 -0.12 1.83 18.13
C TRP A 301 -0.73 0.95 17.04
N LEU A 302 -0.82 1.51 15.83
CA LEU A 302 -1.12 0.76 14.63
C LEU A 302 0.20 0.31 13.98
N VAL A 303 0.49 -0.99 14.04
CA VAL A 303 1.77 -1.57 13.61
C VAL A 303 1.59 -2.65 12.57
N VAL A 304 2.49 -2.69 11.59
CA VAL A 304 2.61 -3.80 10.63
C VAL A 304 3.31 -4.97 11.32
N GLY A 305 2.59 -6.08 11.54
CA GLY A 305 3.12 -7.28 12.20
C GLY A 305 3.10 -7.24 13.73
N ASP A 306 4.24 -7.52 14.36
CA ASP A 306 4.38 -7.69 15.82
C ASP A 306 5.04 -6.47 16.46
N LEU A 307 4.33 -5.80 17.38
CA LEU A 307 4.77 -4.60 18.08
C LEU A 307 6.05 -4.83 18.89
N THR A 308 6.14 -5.96 19.61
CA THR A 308 7.29 -6.28 20.46
C THR A 308 8.54 -6.52 19.60
N ARG A 309 8.42 -7.29 18.52
CA ARG A 309 9.55 -7.50 17.59
C ARG A 309 10.00 -6.21 16.92
N LEU A 310 9.06 -5.33 16.56
CA LEU A 310 9.42 -4.05 15.96
C LEU A 310 10.15 -3.15 16.97
N ARG A 311 9.70 -3.13 18.23
CA ARG A 311 10.38 -2.41 19.34
C ARG A 311 11.78 -2.95 19.61
N GLU A 312 11.96 -4.27 19.68
CA GLU A 312 13.27 -4.89 19.89
C GLU A 312 14.24 -4.57 18.75
N ARG A 313 13.79 -4.72 17.49
CA ARG A 313 14.61 -4.41 16.31
C ARG A 313 15.00 -2.95 16.24
N THR A 314 14.08 -2.04 16.54
CA THR A 314 14.35 -0.59 16.53
C THR A 314 15.25 -0.18 17.69
N ALA A 315 15.07 -0.73 18.89
CA ALA A 315 15.97 -0.52 20.03
C ALA A 315 17.39 -1.00 19.73
N GLN A 316 17.56 -2.17 19.10
CA GLN A 316 18.87 -2.69 18.71
C GLN A 316 19.55 -1.83 17.63
N MET A 317 18.76 -1.22 16.73
CA MET A 317 19.27 -0.34 15.67
C MET A 317 19.68 1.03 16.20
N LEU A 318 18.90 1.62 17.10
CA LEU A 318 19.20 2.91 17.70
C LEU A 318 20.39 2.78 18.67
N GLY A 319 20.52 1.67 19.41
CA GLY A 319 21.56 1.51 20.43
C GLY A 319 21.52 2.69 21.41
N ASP A 320 22.66 3.35 21.64
CA ASP A 320 22.76 4.56 22.47
C ASP A 320 22.31 5.85 21.74
N LYS A 321 22.11 5.78 20.42
CA LYS A 321 21.72 6.92 19.57
C LYS A 321 20.20 7.09 19.59
N THR A 322 19.68 7.56 20.72
CA THR A 322 18.24 7.73 20.95
C THR A 322 17.74 9.15 20.69
N SER A 323 18.55 10.05 20.14
CA SER A 323 18.17 11.44 19.92
C SER A 323 18.87 12.05 18.71
N GLY A 324 18.12 12.81 17.90
CA GLY A 324 18.64 13.58 16.77
C GLY A 324 18.10 13.16 15.40
N GLU A 325 18.57 13.85 14.37
CA GLU A 325 18.22 13.64 12.95
C GLU A 325 18.61 12.23 12.47
N ASP A 326 19.75 11.71 12.96
CA ASP A 326 20.23 10.34 12.73
C ASP A 326 19.22 9.27 13.16
N ALA A 327 18.50 9.48 14.27
CA ALA A 327 17.52 8.51 14.76
C ALA A 327 16.29 8.44 13.83
N VAL A 328 15.87 9.58 13.27
CA VAL A 328 14.75 9.64 12.31
C VAL A 328 15.14 8.95 11.00
N GLU A 329 16.37 9.14 10.53
CA GLU A 329 16.87 8.48 9.32
C GLU A 329 16.97 6.95 9.49
N LEU A 330 17.43 6.47 10.65
CA LEU A 330 17.45 5.04 10.97
C LEU A 330 16.04 4.45 11.06
N LEU A 331 15.10 5.16 11.69
CA LEU A 331 13.71 4.72 11.79
C LEU A 331 13.01 4.67 10.41
N ALA A 332 13.35 5.59 9.51
CA ALA A 332 12.86 5.58 8.13
C ALA A 332 13.27 4.31 7.37
N GLN A 333 14.45 3.73 7.64
CA GLN A 333 14.89 2.46 7.05
C GLN A 333 14.05 1.27 7.51
N VAL A 334 13.45 1.36 8.70
CA VAL A 334 12.52 0.36 9.24
C VAL A 334 11.07 0.68 8.83
N GLY A 335 10.85 1.73 8.03
CA GLY A 335 9.55 2.15 7.54
C GLY A 335 8.74 2.98 8.54
N ILE A 336 9.31 3.38 9.68
CA ILE A 336 8.67 4.30 10.62
C ILE A 336 8.86 5.72 10.11
N ARG A 337 7.77 6.46 9.98
CA ARG A 337 7.74 7.76 9.29
C ARG A 337 8.15 8.88 10.24
N ALA A 338 8.63 9.99 9.69
CA ALA A 338 9.16 11.10 10.47
C ALA A 338 8.14 11.67 11.50
N HIS A 339 6.86 11.72 11.16
CA HIS A 339 5.82 12.18 12.09
C HIS A 339 5.58 11.21 13.25
N SER A 340 5.81 9.91 13.06
CA SER A 340 5.69 8.87 14.09
C SER A 340 6.99 8.65 14.88
N ALA A 341 8.13 9.09 14.34
CA ALA A 341 9.45 8.78 14.87
C ALA A 341 9.64 9.24 16.32
N GLN A 342 9.23 10.46 16.65
CA GLN A 342 9.40 10.99 18.01
C GLN A 342 8.55 10.22 19.03
N ALA A 343 7.26 10.04 18.74
CA ALA A 343 6.37 9.25 19.58
C ALA A 343 6.87 7.80 19.74
N TRP A 344 7.47 7.23 18.68
CA TRP A 344 8.04 5.89 18.71
C TRP A 344 9.23 5.80 19.65
N ILE A 345 10.17 6.75 19.57
CA ILE A 345 11.35 6.82 20.45
C ILE A 345 10.94 6.95 21.92
N GLU A 346 9.95 7.80 22.20
CA GLU A 346 9.42 7.99 23.57
C GLU A 346 8.75 6.73 24.11
N ALA A 347 8.12 5.93 23.24
CA ALA A 347 7.46 4.68 23.57
C ALA A 347 8.41 3.46 23.63
N LEU A 348 9.70 3.60 23.25
CA LEU A 348 10.66 2.51 23.39
C LEU A 348 10.95 2.23 24.87
N PRO A 349 11.12 0.95 25.25
CA PRO A 349 11.53 0.61 26.61
C PRO A 349 12.91 1.22 26.87
N LYS A 350 12.97 2.21 27.74
CA LYS A 350 14.23 2.83 28.16
C LYS A 350 15.06 1.73 28.82
N VAL A 351 16.18 1.36 28.21
CA VAL A 351 17.17 0.50 28.85
C VAL A 351 17.57 1.21 30.13
N ALA A 352 17.12 0.70 31.27
CA ALA A 352 17.56 1.20 32.56
C ALA A 352 19.07 0.93 32.61
N VAL A 353 19.87 1.98 32.46
CA VAL A 353 21.29 1.95 32.84
C VAL A 353 21.28 1.56 34.30
N ARG A 354 21.61 0.28 34.58
CA ARG A 354 21.86 -0.15 35.95
C ARG A 354 22.97 0.77 36.46
N PRO A 355 22.74 1.56 37.52
CA PRO A 355 23.81 2.38 38.07
C PRO A 355 24.99 1.43 38.35
N PRO A 356 26.24 1.83 38.03
CA PRO A 356 27.38 1.02 38.42
C PRO A 356 27.26 0.82 39.92
N ASP A 357 27.08 -0.43 40.36
CA ASP A 357 27.10 -0.77 41.77
C ASP A 357 28.39 -0.14 42.34
N PRO A 358 28.32 0.81 43.29
CA PRO A 358 29.51 1.52 43.79
C PRO A 358 30.40 0.63 44.67
N THR A 359 30.31 -0.69 44.56
CA THR A 359 31.01 -1.64 45.42
C THR A 359 31.59 -2.81 44.62
N THR A 360 32.57 -2.49 43.78
CA THR A 360 33.62 -3.45 43.43
C THR A 360 34.96 -2.91 43.92
N THR A 361 35.04 -2.64 45.22
CA THR A 361 36.31 -2.66 45.95
C THR A 361 36.28 -3.93 46.79
N GLY A 362 37.33 -4.73 46.66
CA GLY A 362 37.38 -6.11 47.14
C GLY A 362 37.02 -6.28 48.61
N GLY A 363 36.36 -7.40 48.89
CA GLY A 363 36.08 -7.83 50.24
C GLY A 363 35.24 -9.10 50.23
N PHE A 364 35.91 -10.25 50.35
CA PHE A 364 35.26 -11.51 50.70
C PHE A 364 34.47 -11.32 52.01
N ALA A 365 33.15 -11.39 51.93
CA ALA A 365 32.29 -11.54 53.11
C ALA A 365 31.72 -12.97 53.14
N PRO A 366 31.78 -13.67 54.29
CA PRO A 366 31.62 -15.11 54.36
C PRO A 366 30.16 -15.54 54.29
N LEU A 367 29.91 -16.63 53.56
CA LEU A 367 28.62 -17.34 53.57
C LEU A 367 28.32 -17.86 54.99
N PRO A 368 27.07 -17.75 55.48
CA PRO A 368 26.69 -18.32 56.76
C PRO A 368 26.70 -19.85 56.71
N ARG A 369 27.41 -20.44 57.68
CA ARG A 369 27.54 -21.87 57.94
C ARG A 369 26.16 -22.55 58.08
N ARG A 370 25.94 -23.62 57.33
CA ARG A 370 24.96 -24.67 57.66
C ARG A 370 25.59 -25.67 58.62
N THR A 371 24.82 -26.17 59.59
CA THR A 371 24.79 -27.56 60.10
C THR A 371 23.66 -27.68 61.15
N PRO A 372 23.22 -28.90 61.56
CA PRO A 372 22.87 -30.08 60.74
C PRO A 372 21.69 -30.91 61.33
N GLY A 373 21.14 -31.85 60.53
CA GLY A 373 20.70 -33.16 61.04
C GLY A 373 19.27 -33.60 60.76
N ALA A 374 19.10 -34.57 59.83
CA ALA A 374 18.81 -35.97 60.17
C ALA A 374 18.07 -36.71 59.01
N ASN A 375 18.80 -37.66 58.39
CA ASN A 375 18.40 -38.97 57.81
C ASN A 375 17.20 -39.04 56.83
N GLY A 376 17.27 -39.68 55.65
CA GLY A 376 18.33 -40.48 55.01
C GLY A 376 17.86 -41.13 53.70
N HIS A 377 18.83 -41.59 52.89
CA HIS A 377 18.78 -42.68 51.87
C HIS A 377 17.85 -42.49 50.63
N GLN A 378 18.21 -42.79 49.37
CA GLN A 378 19.30 -43.58 48.76
C GLN A 378 19.40 -43.29 47.23
N MET A 379 20.65 -43.28 46.74
CA MET A 379 21.17 -43.84 45.47
C MET A 379 21.08 -43.15 44.08
N ARG A 380 22.25 -43.29 43.40
CA ARG A 380 22.60 -43.23 41.95
C ARG A 380 22.90 -41.84 41.40
N GLY A 381 24.08 -41.47 40.91
CA GLY A 381 25.31 -42.20 40.53
C GLY A 381 25.76 -41.69 39.16
N GLY A 382 26.87 -40.93 39.07
CA GLY A 382 27.45 -40.49 37.79
C GLY A 382 28.33 -39.23 37.88
N VAL A 383 29.56 -39.34 37.40
CA VAL A 383 30.74 -38.48 37.62
C VAL A 383 30.74 -37.20 36.76
N PRO A 384 31.25 -36.04 37.25
CA PRO A 384 31.37 -34.81 36.47
C PRO A 384 32.65 -34.77 35.61
N VAL A 385 32.55 -34.23 34.40
CA VAL A 385 33.65 -33.93 33.45
C VAL A 385 33.97 -32.42 33.51
N PRO A 386 35.25 -32.00 33.43
CA PRO A 386 35.69 -30.70 33.93
C PRO A 386 35.40 -29.52 32.98
N SER A 387 35.14 -28.37 33.58
CA SER A 387 35.07 -27.07 32.94
C SER A 387 36.49 -26.59 32.61
N VAL A 388 36.80 -26.42 31.32
CA VAL A 388 38.03 -25.74 30.86
C VAL A 388 37.69 -24.29 30.56
N ALA A 389 38.20 -23.41 31.42
CA ALA A 389 38.39 -22.01 31.12
C ALA A 389 39.74 -21.82 30.39
N GLY A 390 39.78 -20.88 29.44
CA GLY A 390 41.03 -20.28 28.94
C GLY A 390 41.50 -20.79 27.59
N ASN A 391 41.19 -20.05 26.52
CA ASN A 391 42.16 -19.50 25.57
C ASN A 391 41.42 -18.72 24.47
N LEU A 392 41.63 -17.40 24.43
CA LEU A 392 41.32 -16.60 23.24
C LEU A 392 42.30 -17.02 22.11
N PRO A 393 41.85 -17.10 20.85
CA PRO A 393 42.77 -17.21 19.73
C PRO A 393 43.38 -15.85 19.37
N ASP A 394 44.70 -15.82 19.22
CA ASP A 394 45.49 -14.66 18.82
C ASP A 394 45.11 -14.11 17.44
N ALA A 395 45.09 -12.77 17.31
CA ALA A 395 44.75 -12.04 16.09
C ALA A 395 45.67 -12.36 14.88
N GLN A 396 46.89 -12.87 15.14
CA GLN A 396 47.86 -13.22 14.10
C GLN A 396 47.43 -14.45 13.27
N THR A 397 46.73 -15.40 13.89
CA THR A 397 46.31 -16.65 13.23
C THR A 397 45.11 -16.42 12.31
N ALA A 398 44.24 -15.47 12.65
CA ALA A 398 43.12 -15.04 11.81
C ALA A 398 43.58 -14.26 10.57
N GLN A 399 44.63 -13.43 10.70
CA GLN A 399 45.21 -12.68 9.57
C GLN A 399 45.88 -13.60 8.54
N ASN A 400 46.55 -14.66 9.00
CA ASN A 400 47.22 -15.63 8.14
C ASN A 400 46.24 -16.53 7.37
N ALA A 401 45.07 -16.84 7.96
CA ALA A 401 44.00 -17.56 7.27
C ALA A 401 43.34 -16.71 6.16
N LEU A 402 43.23 -15.39 6.36
CA LEU A 402 42.68 -14.47 5.37
C LEU A 402 43.64 -14.23 4.18
N ALA A 403 44.96 -14.17 4.45
CA ALA A 403 45.98 -14.05 3.43
C ALA A 403 46.05 -15.28 2.50
N ALA A 404 45.82 -16.49 3.03
CA ALA A 404 45.76 -17.73 2.25
C ALA A 404 44.52 -17.80 1.33
N LEU A 405 43.39 -17.23 1.74
CA LEU A 405 42.17 -17.16 0.92
C LEU A 405 42.26 -16.12 -0.20
N THR A 406 43.04 -15.06 0.00
CA THR A 406 43.23 -14.00 -1.01
C THR A 406 44.13 -14.45 -2.16
N ALA A 407 44.99 -15.44 -1.94
CA ALA A 407 45.91 -16.00 -2.96
C ALA A 407 45.23 -16.93 -3.99
N LEU A 408 43.94 -17.26 -3.81
CA LEU A 408 43.15 -18.06 -4.76
C LEU A 408 42.40 -17.22 -5.82
N SER A 409 42.54 -15.89 -5.80
CA SER A 409 41.98 -14.99 -6.82
C SER A 409 43.09 -14.28 -7.60
N GLY A 410 43.32 -14.69 -8.86
CA GLY A 410 44.31 -14.10 -9.76
C GLY A 410 43.88 -12.74 -10.36
N PRO A 411 44.82 -11.95 -10.94
CA PRO A 411 44.58 -10.58 -11.40
C PRO A 411 44.16 -10.47 -12.90
N PRO A 412 43.74 -9.26 -13.36
CA PRO A 412 42.73 -9.08 -14.41
C PRO A 412 43.29 -8.67 -15.78
N ARG A 413 42.50 -8.80 -16.86
CA ARG A 413 42.68 -8.03 -18.10
C ARG A 413 41.36 -7.65 -18.81
N PRO A 414 41.37 -6.55 -19.59
CA PRO A 414 40.20 -5.75 -20.01
C PRO A 414 39.52 -6.39 -21.23
N HIS A 415 38.29 -6.04 -21.63
CA HIS A 415 37.99 -4.94 -22.56
C HIS A 415 36.48 -4.59 -22.54
N LEU A 416 36.19 -3.30 -22.76
CA LEU A 416 34.88 -2.67 -22.95
C LEU A 416 34.12 -3.21 -24.17
N VAL A 417 32.79 -3.39 -24.04
CA VAL A 417 31.75 -2.89 -24.97
C VAL A 417 30.45 -2.64 -24.16
N PRO A 418 29.71 -1.53 -24.38
CA PRO A 418 28.59 -1.09 -23.54
C PRO A 418 27.20 -1.54 -24.02
N GLU A 419 26.25 -1.67 -23.08
CA GLU A 419 24.78 -1.45 -23.12
C GLU A 419 24.01 -2.48 -22.25
N PRO A 420 22.75 -2.26 -21.82
CA PRO A 420 21.96 -1.03 -21.62
C PRO A 420 21.55 -0.85 -20.14
N ARG A 421 21.03 0.33 -19.77
CA ARG A 421 20.64 0.70 -18.39
C ARG A 421 19.74 -0.34 -17.71
N ALA A 422 20.27 -0.99 -16.67
CA ALA A 422 19.53 -1.88 -15.79
C ALA A 422 18.65 -1.08 -14.82
N ALA A 423 17.39 -1.49 -14.72
CA ALA A 423 16.54 -1.22 -13.58
C ALA A 423 17.22 -1.74 -12.31
N THR A 424 17.14 -0.96 -11.23
CA THR A 424 17.63 -1.31 -9.90
C THR A 424 16.97 -2.60 -9.39
N HIS A 425 17.62 -3.74 -9.63
CA HIS A 425 17.30 -5.03 -9.02
C HIS A 425 18.05 -5.16 -7.68
N ALA A 426 17.32 -5.53 -6.63
CA ALA A 426 17.90 -6.10 -5.42
C ALA A 426 18.80 -7.30 -5.78
N PRO A 427 19.84 -7.62 -4.99
CA PRO A 427 20.70 -8.76 -5.28
C PRO A 427 19.87 -10.06 -5.37
N PRO A 428 20.19 -10.98 -6.30
CA PRO A 428 19.49 -12.25 -6.42
C PRO A 428 19.63 -13.07 -5.14
N LEU A 429 18.54 -13.72 -4.72
CA LEU A 429 18.53 -14.58 -3.55
C LEU A 429 19.54 -15.74 -3.72
N PRO A 430 20.26 -16.14 -2.65
CA PRO A 430 21.15 -17.29 -2.71
C PRO A 430 20.37 -18.56 -3.06
N GLY A 431 20.86 -19.31 -4.04
CA GLY A 431 20.20 -20.52 -4.56
C GLY A 431 20.12 -21.66 -3.54
N PRO A 432 19.34 -22.72 -3.82
CA PRO A 432 19.07 -23.82 -2.90
C PRO A 432 20.33 -24.58 -2.44
N ALA A 433 21.41 -24.54 -3.23
CA ALA A 433 22.70 -25.12 -2.86
C ALA A 433 23.46 -24.31 -1.79
N SER A 434 23.18 -23.02 -1.65
CA SER A 434 23.86 -22.11 -0.72
C SER A 434 23.15 -21.99 0.63
N ASP A 435 21.82 -22.14 0.68
CA ASP A 435 21.03 -22.13 1.92
C ASP A 435 19.86 -23.13 1.89
N PRO A 436 20.08 -24.43 2.13
CA PRO A 436 19.05 -25.46 1.99
C PRO A 436 17.94 -25.36 3.04
N ARG A 437 18.10 -24.57 4.10
CA ARG A 437 17.09 -24.42 5.17
C ARG A 437 15.96 -23.48 4.78
N ARG A 438 16.18 -22.65 3.77
CA ARG A 438 15.24 -21.62 3.30
C ARG A 438 14.37 -22.10 2.13
N TRP A 439 14.72 -23.22 1.52
CA TRP A 439 14.06 -23.78 0.34
C TRP A 439 13.29 -25.05 0.69
N GLN A 440 12.01 -25.09 0.31
CA GLN A 440 11.17 -26.26 0.43
C GLN A 440 11.23 -27.08 -0.87
N ARG A 441 11.63 -28.34 -0.78
CA ARG A 441 11.60 -29.27 -1.92
C ARG A 441 10.19 -29.79 -2.16
N ILE A 442 9.77 -29.82 -3.41
CA ILE A 442 8.51 -30.36 -3.90
C ILE A 442 8.82 -31.33 -5.04
N ASP A 443 8.37 -32.57 -4.90
CA ASP A 443 8.48 -33.58 -5.95
C ASP A 443 7.25 -33.45 -6.87
N VAL A 444 7.46 -33.19 -8.16
CA VAL A 444 6.40 -32.84 -9.12
C VAL A 444 5.65 -34.09 -9.56
N THR A 445 4.32 -34.10 -9.42
CA THR A 445 3.45 -35.17 -9.89
C THR A 445 2.58 -34.69 -11.06
N SER A 446 2.01 -35.64 -11.82
CA SER A 446 1.02 -35.34 -12.87
C SER A 446 -0.27 -34.69 -12.33
N GLU A 447 -0.51 -34.75 -11.02
CA GLU A 447 -1.61 -34.08 -10.34
C GLU A 447 -1.29 -32.60 -10.09
N HIS A 448 -0.07 -32.28 -9.66
CA HIS A 448 0.36 -30.89 -9.46
C HIS A 448 0.33 -30.07 -10.76
N LEU A 449 0.64 -30.69 -11.90
CA LEU A 449 0.52 -30.05 -13.23
C LEU A 449 -0.93 -29.85 -13.69
N ARG A 450 -1.90 -30.50 -13.05
CA ARG A 450 -3.34 -30.30 -13.27
C ARG A 450 -3.96 -29.29 -12.28
N GLY A 451 -3.15 -28.72 -11.38
CA GLY A 451 -3.59 -27.72 -10.42
C GLY A 451 -4.07 -28.27 -9.08
N GLU A 452 -3.78 -29.53 -8.76
CA GLU A 452 -4.05 -30.07 -7.41
C GLU A 452 -3.24 -29.33 -6.34
N PRO A 453 -3.79 -29.16 -5.12
CA PRO A 453 -3.09 -28.51 -4.03
C PRO A 453 -1.84 -29.27 -3.61
N VAL A 454 -0.75 -28.55 -3.35
CA VAL A 454 0.55 -29.13 -2.99
C VAL A 454 0.79 -28.98 -1.50
N PRO A 455 0.86 -30.07 -0.71
CA PRO A 455 1.11 -29.98 0.72
C PRO A 455 2.53 -29.51 1.01
N VAL A 456 2.67 -28.68 2.04
CA VAL A 456 3.97 -28.24 2.56
C VAL A 456 4.10 -28.59 4.04
N PRO A 457 5.34 -28.78 4.55
CA PRO A 457 5.56 -29.04 5.97
C PRO A 457 5.07 -27.88 6.85
N GLU A 458 4.49 -28.20 8.01
CA GLU A 458 4.02 -27.20 8.98
C GLU A 458 5.12 -26.25 9.43
N GLY A 459 6.36 -26.74 9.57
CA GLY A 459 7.52 -25.92 9.94
C GLY A 459 7.83 -24.84 8.89
N TYR A 460 7.65 -25.14 7.61
CA TYR A 460 7.84 -24.18 6.52
C TYR A 460 6.74 -23.10 6.55
N ALA A 461 5.47 -23.50 6.69
CA ALA A 461 4.37 -22.55 6.81
C ALA A 461 4.47 -21.67 8.08
N THR A 462 4.95 -22.25 9.20
CA THR A 462 5.17 -21.51 10.46
C THR A 462 6.31 -20.48 10.33
N GLN A 463 7.38 -20.81 9.58
CA GLN A 463 8.45 -19.85 9.27
C GLN A 463 7.96 -18.66 8.43
N LEU A 464 6.99 -18.90 7.54
CA LEU A 464 6.28 -17.86 6.80
C LEU A 464 5.23 -17.10 7.64
N GLY A 465 5.12 -17.43 8.94
CA GLY A 465 4.19 -16.78 9.87
C GLY A 465 2.75 -17.25 9.76
N MET A 466 2.47 -18.33 9.01
CA MET A 466 1.12 -18.87 8.88
C MET A 466 0.70 -19.66 10.11
N ARG A 467 -0.58 -19.58 10.46
CA ARG A 467 -1.23 -20.39 11.50
C ARG A 467 -2.32 -21.27 10.89
N PRO A 468 -2.77 -22.33 11.60
CA PRO A 468 -3.98 -23.04 11.23
C PRO A 468 -5.16 -22.12 10.97
N GLY A 469 -5.80 -22.27 9.79
CA GLY A 469 -6.92 -21.42 9.34
C GLY A 469 -6.54 -20.10 8.67
N THR A 470 -5.25 -19.82 8.45
CA THR A 470 -4.78 -18.61 7.75
C THR A 470 -4.53 -18.87 6.27
N LEU A 471 -4.67 -17.83 5.45
CA LEU A 471 -4.30 -17.83 4.04
C LEU A 471 -3.23 -16.76 3.78
N LEU A 472 -2.27 -17.07 2.92
CA LEU A 472 -1.17 -16.20 2.52
C LEU A 472 -1.12 -16.15 1.00
N SER A 473 -1.33 -14.96 0.43
CA SER A 473 -1.19 -14.75 -1.02
C SER A 473 0.24 -14.34 -1.33
N VAL A 474 0.87 -15.02 -2.27
CA VAL A 474 2.23 -14.75 -2.75
C VAL A 474 2.23 -14.60 -4.27
N THR A 475 3.12 -13.75 -4.78
CA THR A 475 3.31 -13.53 -6.21
C THR A 475 4.42 -14.45 -6.71
N GLY A 476 4.06 -15.45 -7.49
CA GLY A 476 5.00 -16.36 -8.15
C GLY A 476 5.70 -15.73 -9.36
N PRO A 477 6.66 -16.47 -9.95
CA PRO A 477 7.42 -16.00 -11.10
C PRO A 477 6.49 -15.65 -12.27
N GLY A 478 6.64 -14.43 -12.81
CA GLY A 478 5.78 -13.93 -13.88
C GLY A 478 4.49 -13.24 -13.46
N ASP A 479 4.43 -12.72 -12.22
CA ASP A 479 3.28 -12.02 -11.63
C ASP A 479 2.02 -12.88 -11.47
N ASN A 480 2.20 -14.20 -11.37
CA ASN A 480 1.11 -15.14 -11.09
C ASN A 480 0.75 -15.13 -9.61
N ALA A 481 -0.53 -14.99 -9.28
CA ALA A 481 -1.00 -15.14 -7.90
C ALA A 481 -1.00 -16.62 -7.50
N VAL A 482 -0.31 -16.93 -6.40
CA VAL A 482 -0.27 -18.25 -5.79
C VAL A 482 -0.74 -18.10 -4.35
N VAL A 483 -1.66 -18.95 -3.91
CA VAL A 483 -2.20 -18.90 -2.54
C VAL A 483 -1.69 -20.08 -1.75
N LEU A 484 -1.16 -19.83 -0.57
CA LEU A 484 -0.84 -20.82 0.44
C LEU A 484 -1.95 -20.79 1.48
N VAL A 485 -2.67 -21.91 1.68
CA VAL A 485 -3.83 -22.01 2.57
C VAL A 485 -3.58 -23.10 3.59
N TRP A 486 -3.93 -22.85 4.85
CA TRP A 486 -3.94 -23.89 5.87
C TRP A 486 -5.29 -24.61 5.92
N ARG A 487 -5.39 -25.78 5.27
CA ARG A 487 -6.61 -26.60 5.24
C ARG A 487 -6.60 -27.64 6.35
N ASP A 488 -7.64 -27.69 7.17
CA ASP A 488 -7.88 -28.62 8.29
C ASP A 488 -6.67 -28.91 9.20
N ARG A 489 -5.73 -29.74 8.73
CA ARG A 489 -4.54 -30.22 9.47
C ARG A 489 -3.21 -30.07 8.70
N GLN A 490 -3.18 -29.47 7.51
CA GLN A 490 -1.92 -29.26 6.78
C GLN A 490 -1.93 -27.99 5.91
N PRO A 491 -0.81 -27.27 5.82
CA PRO A 491 -0.65 -26.17 4.88
C PRO A 491 -0.48 -26.70 3.45
N VAL A 492 -1.18 -26.11 2.49
CA VAL A 492 -1.15 -26.49 1.08
C VAL A 492 -1.07 -25.26 0.19
N PHE A 493 -0.24 -25.28 -0.85
CA PHE A 493 -0.40 -24.35 -1.95
C PHE A 493 -1.64 -24.73 -2.75
N ASP A 494 -2.54 -23.78 -2.98
CA ASP A 494 -3.84 -24.03 -3.62
C ASP A 494 -3.66 -24.50 -5.08
N SER A 495 -2.73 -23.86 -5.81
CA SER A 495 -2.25 -24.36 -7.09
C SER A 495 -0.85 -23.80 -7.39
N LEU A 496 0.11 -24.70 -7.66
CA LEU A 496 1.44 -24.34 -8.18
C LEU A 496 1.56 -24.51 -9.70
N GLN A 497 0.48 -24.89 -10.37
CA GLN A 497 0.46 -25.17 -11.80
C GLN A 497 1.07 -24.04 -12.65
N PRO A 498 0.74 -22.74 -12.46
CA PRO A 498 1.30 -21.66 -13.27
C PRO A 498 2.83 -21.55 -13.13
N VAL A 499 3.36 -21.83 -11.94
CA VAL A 499 4.79 -21.79 -11.63
C VAL A 499 5.51 -22.98 -12.24
N LEU A 500 4.95 -24.18 -12.09
CA LEU A 500 5.51 -25.42 -12.65
C LEU A 500 5.52 -25.42 -14.18
N MET A 501 4.45 -24.92 -14.82
CA MET A 501 4.39 -24.79 -16.28
C MET A 501 5.46 -23.84 -16.82
N ARG A 502 5.71 -22.72 -16.11
CA ARG A 502 6.72 -21.74 -16.51
C ARG A 502 8.14 -22.27 -16.37
N LEU A 503 8.38 -23.13 -15.38
CA LEU A 503 9.67 -23.81 -15.19
C LEU A 503 9.84 -25.02 -16.11
N ASN A 504 8.87 -25.32 -16.98
CA ASN A 504 8.84 -26.52 -17.82
C ASN A 504 9.04 -27.83 -17.03
N ALA A 505 8.56 -27.87 -15.79
CA ALA A 505 8.72 -29.02 -14.90
C ALA A 505 7.91 -30.23 -15.41
N ARG A 506 8.50 -31.43 -15.29
CA ARG A 506 7.91 -32.71 -15.68
C ARG A 506 7.55 -33.54 -14.44
N PRO A 507 6.59 -34.47 -14.54
CA PRO A 507 6.34 -35.43 -13.47
C PRO A 507 7.64 -36.20 -13.16
N GLY A 508 8.07 -36.17 -11.90
CA GLY A 508 9.33 -36.74 -11.42
C GLY A 508 10.44 -35.73 -11.13
N ASP A 509 10.30 -34.47 -11.55
CA ASP A 509 11.28 -33.43 -11.23
C ASP A 509 11.16 -32.97 -9.77
N SER A 510 12.28 -32.57 -9.15
CA SER A 510 12.27 -31.89 -7.84
C SER A 510 12.39 -30.37 -8.05
N VAL A 511 11.37 -29.64 -7.62
CA VAL A 511 11.34 -28.18 -7.63
C VAL A 511 11.52 -27.65 -6.22
N TYR A 512 12.42 -26.68 -6.05
CA TYR A 512 12.64 -26.00 -4.79
C TYR A 512 11.90 -24.67 -4.83
N VAL A 513 11.06 -24.42 -3.81
CA VAL A 513 10.32 -23.17 -3.67
C VAL A 513 10.73 -22.46 -2.38
N THR A 514 10.79 -21.13 -2.43
CA THR A 514 10.96 -20.30 -1.24
C THR A 514 10.06 -19.07 -1.36
N VAL A 515 9.67 -18.50 -0.22
CA VAL A 515 8.87 -17.28 -0.17
C VAL A 515 9.67 -16.23 0.60
N ASP A 516 9.92 -15.10 -0.05
CA ASP A 516 10.58 -13.93 0.56
C ASP A 516 9.65 -12.72 0.49
N GLY A 517 9.11 -12.34 1.65
CA GLY A 517 8.03 -11.34 1.75
C GLY A 517 6.78 -11.80 1.00
N TYR A 518 6.47 -11.15 -0.13
CA TYR A 518 5.31 -11.45 -0.98
C TYR A 518 5.68 -12.13 -2.30
N ARG A 519 6.95 -12.50 -2.52
CA ARG A 519 7.39 -13.17 -3.75
C ARG A 519 7.69 -14.63 -3.49
N LEU A 520 7.13 -15.49 -4.33
CA LEU A 520 7.50 -16.91 -4.41
C LEU A 520 8.56 -17.06 -5.49
N ASP A 521 9.73 -17.54 -5.09
CA ASP A 521 10.81 -17.94 -5.99
C ASP A 521 10.80 -19.47 -6.11
N ALA A 522 11.10 -19.96 -7.32
CA ALA A 522 11.03 -21.38 -7.63
C ALA A 522 12.15 -21.75 -8.61
N GLN A 523 12.93 -22.76 -8.25
CA GLN A 523 14.07 -23.23 -9.04
C GLN A 523 13.99 -24.74 -9.25
N LEU A 524 14.26 -25.17 -10.47
CA LEU A 524 14.37 -26.58 -10.83
C LEU A 524 15.84 -27.00 -10.69
N THR A 525 16.11 -28.04 -9.92
CA THR A 525 17.46 -28.62 -9.91
C THR A 525 17.57 -29.57 -11.10
N SER A 526 18.48 -29.27 -12.02
CA SER A 526 18.86 -30.17 -13.12
C SER A 526 19.57 -31.42 -12.62
#